data_AF-A0A1Q7YII5-F1
#
_entry.id   AF-A0A1Q7YII5-F1
#
_cell.length_a   1.000
_cell.length_b   1.000
_cell.length_c   1.000
_cell.angle_alpha   90.00
_cell.angle_beta   90.00
_cell.angle_gamma   90.00
#
_symmetry.space_group_name_H-M   'P 1'
#
loop_
_entity.id
_entity.type
_entity.pdbx_description
1 polymer ?
#
loop_
_entity_poly.entity_id
_entity_poly.type
_entity_poly.pdbx_seq_one_letter_code
_entity_poly.pdbx_strand_id
1 'polypeptide(L)'
;MVNGKSFPSIHHLLFSIHLSLLFTIYDLRFTRLVTVFMIRLLALDMDGTLLDSRGQLSERNRRAISLARERGVEVALVTGRRFRDARPLALELALDAPLISHNGALTKHARTLETVEALLLPLDAAREVLRVGREHGGDALVSDDPQGAGVLVYDHLSDNNTALARYIAWARRIHGDEVKDAVRRVECLEEYMDHPPVHIAFSGGCEAMRSLGCVIEGELGNSVKMLATMYPKQDFALLDIIHPAASKGEGVAAAARELNIEREEVMAIGDNLNDLEMLRYAGTSVIMGNSEPTLRDLLRDAARFHTTATNDEDGVAMAIEEFILRKSPGDFGF
;
A
#
# COMPACT_ATOMS: atom_id res chain seq x y z
N MET A 1 66.54 37.16 -43.17
CA MET A 1 65.91 37.66 -41.94
C MET A 1 64.42 37.81 -42.18
N VAL A 2 63.64 37.25 -41.26
CA VAL A 2 62.18 37.27 -41.04
C VAL A 2 61.29 36.45 -42.00
N ASN A 3 60.62 35.47 -41.37
CA ASN A 3 59.75 34.42 -41.88
C ASN A 3 58.29 34.86 -42.07
N GLY A 4 57.63 34.28 -43.08
CA GLY A 4 56.20 34.38 -43.31
C GLY A 4 55.37 33.45 -42.41
N LYS A 5 54.14 33.87 -42.11
CA LYS A 5 53.07 33.01 -41.57
C LYS A 5 51.86 33.09 -42.51
N SER A 6 51.41 31.94 -42.98
CA SER A 6 50.20 31.74 -43.78
C SER A 6 48.96 31.74 -42.88
N PHE A 7 47.89 32.38 -43.35
CA PHE A 7 46.55 32.30 -42.76
C PHE A 7 45.79 31.10 -43.35
N PRO A 8 45.00 30.35 -42.56
CA PRO A 8 44.17 29.28 -43.09
C PRO A 8 42.98 29.84 -43.89
N SER A 9 42.62 29.16 -44.98
CA SER A 9 41.54 29.56 -45.89
C SER A 9 40.15 29.43 -45.25
N ILE A 10 39.23 30.31 -45.65
CA ILE A 10 37.83 30.42 -45.17
C ILE A 10 37.06 29.09 -45.28
N HIS A 11 37.47 28.18 -46.17
CA HIS A 11 36.91 26.83 -46.30
C HIS A 11 37.13 25.94 -45.06
N HIS A 12 38.24 26.11 -44.32
CA HIS A 12 38.49 25.34 -43.10
C HIS A 12 37.61 25.79 -41.92
N LEU A 13 37.26 27.08 -41.86
CA LEU A 13 36.44 27.62 -40.79
C LEU A 13 34.97 27.21 -40.93
N LEU A 14 34.45 27.20 -42.17
CA LEU A 14 33.08 26.77 -42.45
C LEU A 14 32.87 25.25 -42.26
N PHE A 15 33.89 24.43 -42.57
CA PHE A 15 33.82 22.97 -42.34
C PHE A 15 33.84 22.63 -40.83
N SER A 16 34.58 23.39 -40.03
CA SER A 16 34.64 23.17 -38.57
C SER A 16 33.36 23.58 -37.85
N ILE A 17 32.67 24.65 -38.30
CA ILE A 17 31.39 25.08 -37.72
C ILE A 17 30.26 24.10 -38.05
N HIS A 18 30.25 23.52 -39.25
CA HIS A 18 29.27 22.49 -39.62
C HIS A 18 29.45 21.17 -38.85
N LEU A 19 30.70 20.78 -38.55
CA LEU A 19 30.95 19.55 -37.77
C LEU A 19 30.59 19.72 -36.29
N SER A 20 30.82 20.90 -35.70
CA SER A 20 30.41 21.21 -34.32
C SER A 20 28.89 21.29 -34.17
N LEU A 21 28.17 21.90 -35.13
CA LEU A 21 26.70 21.93 -35.13
C LEU A 21 26.08 20.54 -35.41
N LEU A 22 26.71 19.69 -36.23
CA LEU A 22 26.27 18.30 -36.38
C LEU A 22 26.49 17.48 -35.10
N PHE A 23 27.58 17.69 -34.35
CA PHE A 23 27.79 17.02 -33.07
C PHE A 23 26.79 17.49 -32.00
N THR A 24 26.48 18.79 -31.92
CA THR A 24 25.49 19.32 -30.96
C THR A 24 24.06 18.91 -31.31
N ILE A 25 23.72 18.71 -32.59
CA ILE A 25 22.37 18.31 -33.03
C ILE A 25 22.18 16.78 -33.01
N TYR A 26 23.24 15.98 -33.16
CA TYR A 26 23.16 14.51 -33.02
C TYR A 26 23.11 14.04 -31.57
N ASP A 27 23.67 14.79 -30.61
CA ASP A 27 23.63 14.42 -29.18
C ASP A 27 22.26 14.69 -28.53
N LEU A 28 21.43 15.55 -29.14
CA LEU A 28 20.06 15.86 -28.68
C LEU A 28 18.99 14.89 -29.20
N ARG A 29 19.37 13.84 -29.93
CA ARG A 29 18.44 12.83 -30.45
C ARG A 29 18.96 11.41 -30.23
N PHE A 30 19.18 10.99 -28.98
CA PHE A 30 18.94 9.61 -28.52
C PHE A 30 19.46 9.30 -27.09
N THR A 31 19.83 10.29 -26.29
CA THR A 31 19.86 10.08 -24.85
C THR A 31 18.43 10.12 -24.35
N ARG A 32 17.76 8.95 -24.27
CA ARG A 32 16.82 8.73 -23.17
C ARG A 32 17.66 9.01 -21.92
N LEU A 33 17.60 10.22 -21.39
CA LEU A 33 17.92 10.46 -19.98
C LEU A 33 16.96 9.54 -19.23
N VAL A 34 17.40 8.32 -18.94
CA VAL A 34 16.79 7.50 -17.92
C VAL A 34 17.17 8.24 -16.65
N THR A 35 16.36 9.22 -16.27
CA THR A 35 16.43 9.78 -14.92
C THR A 35 16.15 8.61 -13.99
N VAL A 36 17.22 8.10 -13.38
CA VAL A 36 17.13 7.17 -12.26
C VAL A 36 16.80 8.05 -11.07
N PHE A 37 15.53 8.06 -10.69
CA PHE A 37 15.09 8.82 -9.53
C PHE A 37 15.61 8.12 -8.28
N MET A 38 16.12 8.92 -7.34
CA MET A 38 16.45 8.43 -6.02
C MET A 38 15.15 8.11 -5.28
N ILE A 39 15.03 6.91 -4.74
CA ILE A 39 13.86 6.53 -3.93
C ILE A 39 13.85 7.37 -2.66
N ARG A 40 12.72 8.02 -2.38
CA ARG A 40 12.50 8.84 -1.18
C ARG A 40 11.35 8.33 -0.32
N LEU A 41 10.42 7.55 -0.90
CA LEU A 41 9.36 6.87 -0.16
C LEU A 41 9.34 5.39 -0.53
N LEU A 42 9.35 4.52 0.48
CA LEU A 42 9.16 3.09 0.37
C LEU A 42 7.79 2.72 0.96
N ALA A 43 6.86 2.35 0.10
CA ALA A 43 5.54 1.83 0.44
C ALA A 43 5.58 0.29 0.53
N LEU A 44 5.32 -0.26 1.72
CA LEU A 44 5.44 -1.69 1.99
C LEU A 44 4.09 -2.30 2.38
N ASP A 45 3.64 -3.29 1.62
CA ASP A 45 2.61 -4.18 2.13
C ASP A 45 3.10 -4.99 3.36
N MET A 46 2.14 -5.39 4.20
CA MET A 46 2.41 -6.15 5.42
C MET A 46 2.31 -7.67 5.23
N ASP A 47 1.13 -8.19 4.88
CA ASP A 47 0.79 -9.61 4.98
C ASP A 47 1.09 -10.33 3.66
N GLY A 48 2.08 -11.22 3.64
CA GLY A 48 2.56 -11.81 2.39
C GLY A 48 3.70 -11.02 1.75
N THR A 49 4.06 -9.87 2.33
CA THR A 49 5.18 -9.01 1.90
C THR A 49 6.21 -8.80 3.01
N LEU A 50 5.94 -7.93 3.99
CA LEU A 50 6.87 -7.63 5.09
C LEU A 50 6.94 -8.76 6.13
N LEU A 51 5.79 -9.36 6.44
CA LEU A 51 5.64 -10.42 7.41
C LEU A 51 5.76 -11.79 6.72
N ASP A 52 6.45 -12.71 7.39
CA ASP A 52 6.60 -14.10 6.94
C ASP A 52 5.28 -14.87 7.03
N SER A 53 5.26 -16.13 6.57
CA SER A 53 4.08 -17.00 6.63
C SER A 53 3.55 -17.28 8.04
N ARG A 54 4.32 -16.93 9.08
CA ARG A 54 3.93 -17.02 10.50
C ARG A 54 3.48 -15.67 11.07
N GLY A 55 3.43 -14.62 10.26
CA GLY A 55 3.08 -13.26 10.68
C GLY A 55 4.19 -12.54 11.45
N GLN A 56 5.45 -12.97 11.29
CA GLN A 56 6.61 -12.42 12.01
C GLN A 56 7.45 -11.54 11.09
N LEU A 57 8.04 -10.48 11.67
CA LEU A 57 9.03 -9.65 11.00
C LEU A 57 10.42 -10.24 11.21
N SER A 58 11.12 -10.56 10.12
CA SER A 58 12.50 -11.04 10.19
C SER A 58 13.48 -9.94 10.60
N GLU A 59 14.58 -10.33 11.24
CA GLU A 59 15.62 -9.39 11.65
C GLU A 59 16.32 -8.74 10.44
N ARG A 60 16.40 -9.45 9.32
CA ARG A 60 16.98 -8.90 8.08
C ARG A 60 16.08 -7.81 7.49
N ASN A 61 14.77 -8.03 7.42
CA ASN A 61 13.80 -7.01 6.97
C ASN A 61 13.85 -5.79 7.90
N ARG A 62 13.85 -6.01 9.23
CA ARG A 62 13.99 -4.93 10.22
C ARG A 62 15.24 -4.09 9.98
N ARG A 63 16.38 -4.73 9.81
CA ARG A 63 17.66 -4.05 9.57
C ARG A 63 17.67 -3.29 8.24
N ALA A 64 17.12 -3.89 7.18
CA ALA A 64 17.04 -3.24 5.87
C ALA A 64 16.18 -1.98 5.92
N ILE A 65 15.03 -2.02 6.61
CA ILE A 65 14.17 -0.85 6.83
C ILE A 65 14.93 0.25 7.60
N SER A 66 15.65 -0.10 8.68
CA SER A 66 16.49 0.87 9.40
C SER A 66 17.52 1.53 8.49
N LEU A 67 18.23 0.74 7.68
CA LEU A 67 19.27 1.25 6.77
C LEU A 67 18.69 2.11 5.63
N ALA A 68 17.46 1.85 5.19
CA ALA A 68 16.77 2.71 4.23
C ALA A 68 16.43 4.06 4.85
N ARG A 69 15.91 4.05 6.08
CA ARG A 69 15.61 5.27 6.85
C ARG A 69 16.85 6.10 7.15
N GLU A 70 17.97 5.46 7.51
CA GLU A 70 19.26 6.12 7.71
C GLU A 70 19.78 6.82 6.43
N ARG A 71 19.31 6.41 5.24
CA ARG A 71 19.57 7.10 3.96
C ARG A 71 18.56 8.21 3.64
N GLY A 72 17.66 8.54 4.56
CA GLY A 72 16.63 9.56 4.37
C GLY A 72 15.43 9.10 3.53
N VAL A 73 15.23 7.78 3.39
CA VAL A 73 14.03 7.23 2.76
C VAL A 73 12.93 7.11 3.80
N GLU A 74 11.80 7.75 3.52
CA GLU A 74 10.56 7.57 4.28
C GLU A 74 10.01 6.18 4.03
N VAL A 75 9.51 5.50 5.07
CA VAL A 75 8.97 4.14 4.94
C VAL A 75 7.55 4.11 5.48
N ALA A 76 6.58 3.82 4.61
CA ALA A 76 5.16 3.72 4.93
C ALA A 76 4.70 2.26 4.86
N LEU A 77 3.92 1.82 5.86
CA LEU A 77 3.18 0.57 5.78
C LEU A 77 1.85 0.80 5.05
N VAL A 78 1.48 -0.13 4.18
CA VAL A 78 0.28 -0.07 3.34
C VAL A 78 -0.49 -1.36 3.46
N THR A 79 -1.65 -1.37 4.11
CA THR A 79 -2.28 -2.64 4.51
C THR A 79 -3.80 -2.62 4.47
N GLY A 80 -4.40 -3.80 4.29
CA GLY A 80 -5.83 -4.02 4.52
C GLY A 80 -6.22 -4.00 6.00
N ARG A 81 -5.26 -4.19 6.91
CA ARG A 81 -5.50 -4.17 8.36
C ARG A 81 -6.08 -2.83 8.81
N ARG A 82 -6.83 -2.89 9.91
CA ARG A 82 -7.34 -1.70 10.59
C ARG A 82 -6.18 -0.86 11.12
N PHE A 83 -6.35 0.46 11.19
CA PHE A 83 -5.32 1.37 11.69
C PHE A 83 -4.78 0.93 13.05
N ARG A 84 -5.68 0.58 13.98
CA ARG A 84 -5.34 0.08 15.32
C ARG A 84 -4.45 -1.18 15.30
N ASP A 85 -4.66 -2.06 14.32
CA ASP A 85 -3.99 -3.36 14.24
C ASP A 85 -2.60 -3.25 13.61
N ALA A 86 -2.42 -2.31 12.69
CA ALA A 86 -1.14 -2.07 12.00
C ALA A 86 -0.23 -1.09 12.75
N ARG A 87 -0.82 -0.17 13.52
CA ARG A 87 -0.11 0.88 14.27
C ARG A 87 1.03 0.35 15.18
N PRO A 88 0.89 -0.75 15.94
CA PRO A 88 1.96 -1.25 16.78
C PRO A 88 3.26 -1.52 16.01
N LEU A 89 3.16 -2.13 14.81
CA LEU A 89 4.34 -2.41 13.99
C LEU A 89 4.97 -1.13 13.43
N ALA A 90 4.16 -0.15 13.01
CA ALA A 90 4.67 1.14 12.57
C ALA A 90 5.45 1.86 13.69
N LEU A 91 4.95 1.80 14.94
CA LEU A 91 5.63 2.36 16.10
C LEU A 91 6.90 1.59 16.48
N GLU A 92 6.85 0.25 16.42
CA GLU A 92 7.99 -0.63 16.68
C GLU A 92 9.15 -0.38 15.72
N LEU A 93 8.84 -0.14 14.44
CA LEU A 93 9.80 0.22 13.39
C LEU A 93 10.18 1.72 13.41
N ALA A 94 9.57 2.48 14.32
CA ALA A 94 9.72 3.93 14.46
C ALA A 94 9.48 4.69 13.15
N LEU A 95 8.49 4.28 12.35
CA LEU A 95 8.17 4.91 11.07
C LEU A 95 7.49 6.27 11.26
N ASP A 96 7.96 7.28 10.53
CA ASP A 96 7.45 8.66 10.62
C ASP A 96 6.45 8.99 9.48
N ALA A 97 6.61 8.34 8.33
CA ALA A 97 5.64 8.40 7.22
C ALA A 97 4.23 7.95 7.64
N PRO A 98 3.16 8.47 7.00
CA PRO A 98 1.80 8.06 7.28
C PRO A 98 1.59 6.55 7.10
N LEU A 99 0.88 5.93 8.06
CA LEU A 99 0.37 4.56 7.96
C LEU A 99 -0.89 4.56 7.11
N ILE A 100 -0.87 3.76 6.04
CA ILE A 100 -1.98 3.59 5.12
C ILE A 100 -2.69 2.27 5.48
N SER A 101 -3.93 2.38 5.93
CA SER A 101 -4.69 1.29 6.52
C SER A 101 -6.07 1.14 5.86
N HIS A 102 -6.79 0.06 6.19
CA HIS A 102 -8.12 -0.22 5.64
C HIS A 102 -8.12 -0.22 4.09
N ASN A 103 -7.09 -0.82 3.47
CA ASN A 103 -6.88 -0.82 2.01
C ASN A 103 -6.83 0.60 1.40
N GLY A 104 -6.30 1.56 2.14
CA GLY A 104 -6.17 2.96 1.72
C GLY A 104 -7.40 3.83 1.99
N ALA A 105 -8.41 3.33 2.70
CA ALA A 105 -9.52 4.17 3.15
C ALA A 105 -9.11 5.15 4.27
N LEU A 106 -8.00 4.89 4.97
CA LEU A 106 -7.54 5.73 6.08
C LEU A 106 -6.02 5.83 6.12
N THR A 107 -5.51 7.05 5.97
CA THR A 107 -4.07 7.40 6.00
C THR A 107 -3.80 8.35 7.15
N LYS A 108 -2.98 7.92 8.12
CA LYS A 108 -2.74 8.68 9.36
C LYS A 108 -1.31 8.53 9.88
N HIS A 109 -0.83 9.53 10.60
CA HIS A 109 0.42 9.40 11.34
C HIS A 109 0.24 8.49 12.56
N ALA A 110 1.02 7.41 12.64
CA ALA A 110 0.93 6.42 13.71
C ALA A 110 1.18 7.03 15.10
N ARG A 111 2.10 7.99 15.21
CA ARG A 111 2.48 8.60 16.49
C ARG A 111 1.48 9.67 16.97
N THR A 112 1.12 10.61 16.10
CA THR A 112 0.29 11.77 16.45
C THR A 112 -1.21 11.51 16.33
N LEU A 113 -1.61 10.43 15.65
CA LEU A 113 -2.99 10.11 15.28
C LEU A 113 -3.64 11.12 14.34
N GLU A 114 -2.85 12.03 13.78
CA GLU A 114 -3.32 13.01 12.79
C GLU A 114 -3.71 12.31 11.49
N THR A 115 -4.89 12.67 10.97
CA THR A 115 -5.41 12.15 9.71
C THR A 115 -4.89 12.97 8.54
N VAL A 116 -4.20 12.31 7.61
CA VAL A 116 -3.78 12.88 6.33
C VAL A 116 -4.95 12.80 5.34
N GLU A 117 -5.57 11.62 5.25
CA GLU A 117 -6.72 11.41 4.36
C GLU A 117 -7.63 10.32 4.91
N ALA A 118 -8.94 10.51 4.71
CA ALA A 118 -9.96 9.53 5.03
C ALA A 118 -11.01 9.48 3.92
N LEU A 119 -11.15 8.31 3.31
CA LEU A 119 -12.20 7.99 2.33
C LEU A 119 -13.25 7.14 3.04
N LEU A 120 -14.11 7.82 3.80
CA LEU A 120 -15.15 7.18 4.62
C LEU A 120 -16.27 6.64 3.74
N LEU A 121 -16.81 5.47 4.10
CA LEU A 121 -17.93 4.87 3.38
C LEU A 121 -19.17 5.78 3.53
N PRO A 122 -19.78 6.27 2.43
CA PRO A 122 -20.90 7.20 2.52
C PRO A 122 -22.04 6.60 3.35
N LEU A 123 -22.64 7.40 4.23
CA LEU A 123 -23.57 6.90 5.25
C LEU A 123 -24.77 6.14 4.64
N ASP A 124 -25.32 6.61 3.52
CA ASP A 124 -26.44 5.93 2.86
C ASP A 124 -26.02 4.56 2.29
N ALA A 125 -24.82 4.48 1.69
CA ALA A 125 -24.26 3.21 1.23
C ALA A 125 -23.96 2.27 2.41
N ALA A 126 -23.39 2.79 3.49
CA ALA A 126 -23.07 2.03 4.69
C ALA A 126 -24.33 1.42 5.35
N ARG A 127 -25.42 2.19 5.43
CA ARG A 127 -26.73 1.69 5.89
C ARG A 127 -27.28 0.60 4.98
N GLU A 128 -27.14 0.77 3.68
CA GLU A 128 -27.58 -0.23 2.71
C GLU A 128 -26.76 -1.53 2.80
N VAL A 129 -25.44 -1.42 3.00
CA VAL A 129 -24.56 -2.58 3.25
C VAL A 129 -25.04 -3.37 4.48
N LEU A 130 -25.35 -2.67 5.59
CA LEU A 130 -25.88 -3.33 6.78
C LEU A 130 -27.23 -4.01 6.53
N ARG A 131 -28.16 -3.32 5.85
CA ARG A 131 -29.47 -3.85 5.51
C ARG A 131 -29.35 -5.14 4.70
N VAL A 132 -28.62 -5.09 3.59
CA VAL A 132 -28.40 -6.22 2.68
C VAL A 132 -27.69 -7.37 3.39
N GLY A 133 -26.65 -7.05 4.16
CA GLY A 133 -25.91 -8.01 4.96
C GLY A 133 -26.82 -8.75 5.94
N ARG A 134 -27.60 -8.01 6.74
CA ARG A 134 -28.51 -8.58 7.73
C ARG A 134 -29.59 -9.46 7.09
N GLU A 135 -30.20 -9.03 5.98
CA GLU A 135 -31.22 -9.80 5.26
C GLU A 135 -30.70 -11.14 4.74
N HIS A 136 -29.39 -11.22 4.46
CA HIS A 136 -28.73 -12.43 3.95
C HIS A 136 -27.91 -13.15 5.02
N GLY A 137 -28.12 -12.85 6.30
CA GLY A 137 -27.52 -13.55 7.43
C GLY A 137 -26.03 -13.24 7.68
N GLY A 138 -25.54 -12.12 7.15
CA GLY A 138 -24.20 -11.61 7.40
C GLY A 138 -24.09 -10.95 8.77
N ASP A 139 -23.08 -11.36 9.54
CA ASP A 139 -22.70 -10.66 10.78
C ASP A 139 -21.71 -9.54 10.45
N ALA A 140 -22.16 -8.29 10.60
CA ALA A 140 -21.38 -7.10 10.25
C ALA A 140 -20.39 -6.69 11.35
N LEU A 141 -19.24 -6.20 10.91
CA LEU A 141 -18.23 -5.52 11.69
C LEU A 141 -18.06 -4.11 11.13
N VAL A 142 -18.25 -3.08 11.94
CA VAL A 142 -18.00 -1.70 11.55
C VAL A 142 -16.67 -1.26 12.11
N SER A 143 -15.75 -0.85 11.23
CA SER A 143 -14.53 -0.16 11.62
C SER A 143 -14.80 1.34 11.62
N ASP A 144 -14.63 1.95 12.78
CA ASP A 144 -14.90 3.36 13.02
C ASP A 144 -13.70 4.03 13.70
N ASP A 145 -13.58 5.35 13.65
CA ASP A 145 -12.44 6.11 14.19
C ASP A 145 -12.81 7.40 14.96
N PRO A 146 -13.76 7.37 15.90
CA PRO A 146 -14.24 8.59 16.59
C PRO A 146 -13.20 9.21 17.53
N GLN A 147 -12.20 8.43 17.98
CA GLN A 147 -11.17 8.82 18.95
C GLN A 147 -9.75 8.79 18.36
N GLY A 148 -9.63 8.58 17.04
CA GLY A 148 -8.36 8.58 16.32
C GLY A 148 -7.52 7.30 16.42
N ALA A 149 -7.83 6.38 17.35
CA ALA A 149 -7.14 5.10 17.48
C ALA A 149 -7.86 3.91 16.81
N GLY A 150 -9.06 4.14 16.25
CA GLY A 150 -9.93 3.11 15.69
C GLY A 150 -10.67 2.28 16.75
N VAL A 151 -11.89 1.83 16.41
CA VAL A 151 -12.72 0.88 17.16
C VAL A 151 -13.41 -0.09 16.21
N LEU A 152 -13.54 -1.35 16.63
CA LEU A 152 -14.38 -2.35 15.97
C LEU A 152 -15.74 -2.41 16.65
N VAL A 153 -16.81 -2.22 15.91
CA VAL A 153 -18.18 -2.21 16.44
C VAL A 153 -19.00 -3.33 15.81
N TYR A 154 -19.77 -4.03 16.62
CA TYR A 154 -20.69 -5.07 16.16
C TYR A 154 -21.92 -5.12 17.07
N ASP A 155 -23.07 -5.55 16.58
CA ASP A 155 -24.29 -5.75 17.39
C ASP A 155 -24.64 -7.24 17.55
N HIS A 156 -24.43 -8.00 16.49
CA HIS A 156 -24.80 -9.40 16.36
C HIS A 156 -23.61 -10.31 16.06
N LEU A 157 -23.69 -11.54 16.56
CA LEU A 157 -22.77 -12.63 16.24
C LEU A 157 -23.60 -13.92 16.24
N SER A 158 -23.74 -14.54 15.07
CA SER A 158 -24.46 -15.80 14.93
C SER A 158 -23.71 -16.95 15.61
N ASP A 159 -24.42 -17.85 16.30
CA ASP A 159 -23.82 -18.97 17.05
C ASP A 159 -22.97 -19.92 16.16
N ASN A 160 -23.34 -20.04 14.88
CA ASN A 160 -22.63 -20.84 13.89
C ASN A 160 -21.44 -20.10 13.25
N ASN A 161 -21.27 -18.79 13.48
CA ASN A 161 -20.20 -17.99 12.90
C ASN A 161 -18.91 -18.06 13.73
N THR A 162 -18.32 -19.25 13.77
CA THR A 162 -17.08 -19.51 14.51
C THR A 162 -15.89 -18.71 13.97
N ALA A 163 -15.89 -18.40 12.67
CA ALA A 163 -14.90 -17.56 12.00
C ALA A 163 -14.86 -16.14 12.59
N LEU A 164 -16.01 -15.47 12.64
CA LEU A 164 -16.12 -14.14 13.22
C LEU A 164 -15.86 -14.14 14.73
N ALA A 165 -16.35 -15.16 15.46
CA ALA A 165 -16.08 -15.30 16.89
C ALA A 165 -14.56 -15.36 17.17
N ARG A 166 -13.80 -16.11 16.36
CA ARG A 166 -12.35 -16.18 16.43
C ARG A 166 -11.69 -14.84 16.09
N TYR A 167 -12.18 -14.14 15.07
CA TYR A 167 -11.66 -12.82 14.69
C TYR A 167 -11.85 -11.79 15.80
N ILE A 168 -13.05 -11.70 16.39
CA ILE A 168 -13.34 -10.81 17.53
C ILE A 168 -12.47 -11.18 18.73
N ALA A 169 -12.31 -12.48 19.03
CA ALA A 169 -11.44 -12.92 20.12
C ALA A 169 -9.97 -12.57 19.88
N TRP A 170 -9.49 -12.69 18.64
CA TRP A 170 -8.15 -12.26 18.25
C TRP A 170 -7.98 -10.74 18.39
N ALA A 171 -8.91 -9.95 17.84
CA ALA A 171 -8.93 -8.50 17.95
C ALA A 171 -8.89 -8.05 19.42
N ARG A 172 -9.63 -8.70 20.31
CA ARG A 172 -9.58 -8.41 21.75
C ARG A 172 -8.22 -8.72 22.39
N ARG A 173 -7.52 -9.76 21.94
CA ARG A 173 -6.23 -10.18 22.53
C ARG A 173 -5.07 -9.30 22.12
N ILE A 174 -5.03 -8.85 20.87
CA ILE A 174 -3.91 -8.05 20.35
C ILE A 174 -3.81 -6.65 21.00
N HIS A 175 -4.89 -6.18 21.63
CA HIS A 175 -4.97 -4.85 22.24
C HIS A 175 -4.75 -4.81 23.76
N GLY A 176 -4.34 -5.93 24.39
CA GLY A 176 -3.92 -5.95 25.80
C GLY A 176 -5.00 -5.43 26.76
N ASP A 177 -4.70 -4.46 27.61
CA ASP A 177 -5.63 -3.90 28.61
C ASP A 177 -6.62 -2.85 28.03
N GLU A 178 -6.43 -2.40 26.78
CA GLU A 178 -7.28 -1.40 26.10
C GLU A 178 -8.50 -2.02 25.38
N VAL A 179 -8.85 -3.28 25.70
CA VAL A 179 -9.87 -4.07 24.98
C VAL A 179 -11.20 -3.34 24.83
N LYS A 180 -11.62 -2.61 25.87
CA LYS A 180 -12.94 -1.96 25.92
C LYS A 180 -13.09 -0.89 24.85
N ASP A 181 -12.01 -0.19 24.51
CA ASP A 181 -12.02 0.88 23.51
C ASP A 181 -11.68 0.36 22.11
N ALA A 182 -11.16 -0.88 22.02
CA ALA A 182 -10.77 -1.51 20.76
C ALA A 182 -11.89 -2.27 20.07
N VAL A 183 -12.74 -2.94 20.85
CA VAL A 183 -13.85 -3.76 20.35
C VAL A 183 -15.08 -3.52 21.20
N ARG A 184 -16.10 -2.89 20.60
CA ARG A 184 -17.34 -2.50 21.25
C ARG A 184 -18.50 -3.30 20.70
N ARG A 185 -19.30 -3.88 21.59
CA ARG A 185 -20.63 -4.38 21.24
C ARG A 185 -21.67 -3.28 21.44
N VAL A 186 -22.55 -3.09 20.47
CA VAL A 186 -23.71 -2.17 20.55
C VAL A 186 -25.01 -2.97 20.45
N GLU A 187 -26.15 -2.31 20.70
CA GLU A 187 -27.46 -2.96 20.60
C GLU A 187 -27.92 -3.08 19.14
N CYS A 188 -27.67 -2.04 18.34
CA CYS A 188 -28.04 -1.97 16.94
C CYS A 188 -27.01 -1.13 16.18
N LEU A 189 -26.43 -1.70 15.11
CA LEU A 189 -25.45 -0.99 14.28
C LEU A 189 -26.09 0.15 13.48
N GLU A 190 -27.34 0.00 13.06
CA GLU A 190 -28.10 1.02 12.32
C GLU A 190 -28.39 2.27 13.17
N GLU A 191 -28.63 2.08 14.47
CA GLU A 191 -28.77 3.18 15.44
C GLU A 191 -27.42 3.79 15.82
N TYR A 192 -26.36 2.96 15.93
CA TYR A 192 -25.00 3.43 16.18
C TYR A 192 -24.47 4.31 15.03
N MET A 193 -24.81 3.96 13.79
CA MET A 193 -24.25 4.61 12.60
C MET A 193 -25.06 5.85 12.20
N ASP A 194 -24.74 6.95 12.87
CA ASP A 194 -25.23 8.30 12.55
C ASP A 194 -24.22 9.12 11.71
N HIS A 195 -23.06 8.56 11.39
CA HIS A 195 -21.99 9.16 10.59
C HIS A 195 -21.29 8.13 9.68
N PRO A 196 -20.57 8.56 8.62
CA PRO A 196 -19.81 7.69 7.74
C PRO A 196 -18.72 6.88 8.48
N PRO A 197 -18.73 5.53 8.43
CA PRO A 197 -17.67 4.71 9.02
C PRO A 197 -16.44 4.62 8.08
N VAL A 198 -15.32 4.14 8.59
CA VAL A 198 -14.12 3.89 7.77
C VAL A 198 -14.35 2.73 6.80
N HIS A 199 -14.85 1.60 7.32
CA HIS A 199 -15.30 0.48 6.50
C HIS A 199 -16.33 -0.39 7.22
N ILE A 200 -17.03 -1.23 6.48
CA ILE A 200 -17.83 -2.34 7.01
C ILE A 200 -17.20 -3.64 6.52
N ALA A 201 -17.12 -4.65 7.35
CA ALA A 201 -16.68 -5.98 6.97
C ALA A 201 -17.69 -7.06 7.36
N PHE A 202 -17.72 -8.14 6.59
CA PHE A 202 -18.41 -9.38 6.96
C PHE A 202 -17.40 -10.51 7.03
N SER A 203 -17.53 -11.38 8.03
CA SER A 203 -16.67 -12.56 8.16
C SER A 203 -17.50 -13.82 8.35
N GLY A 204 -17.01 -14.92 7.78
CA GLY A 204 -17.69 -16.22 7.83
C GLY A 204 -16.93 -17.29 7.04
N GLY A 205 -17.59 -18.42 6.80
CA GLY A 205 -17.09 -19.46 5.89
C GLY A 205 -16.96 -18.95 4.45
N CYS A 206 -16.06 -19.56 3.67
CA CYS A 206 -15.73 -19.09 2.33
C CYS A 206 -16.93 -19.11 1.38
N GLU A 207 -17.76 -20.16 1.45
CA GLU A 207 -18.97 -20.27 0.63
C GLU A 207 -20.02 -19.22 0.99
N ALA A 208 -20.28 -19.03 2.29
CA ALA A 208 -21.22 -18.03 2.78
C ALA A 208 -20.81 -16.61 2.36
N MET A 209 -19.52 -16.28 2.50
CA MET A 209 -19.01 -14.97 2.10
C MET A 209 -19.00 -14.79 0.57
N ARG A 210 -18.78 -15.83 -0.23
CA ARG A 210 -18.94 -15.70 -1.69
C ARG A 210 -20.39 -15.39 -2.06
N SER A 211 -21.35 -16.09 -1.47
CA SER A 211 -22.77 -15.87 -1.72
C SER A 211 -23.19 -14.45 -1.31
N LEU A 212 -22.79 -14.01 -0.11
CA LEU A 212 -23.06 -12.65 0.37
C LEU A 212 -22.38 -11.59 -0.53
N GLY A 213 -21.15 -11.84 -0.95
CA GLY A 213 -20.43 -10.93 -1.85
C GLY A 213 -21.16 -10.72 -3.17
N CYS A 214 -21.64 -11.80 -3.81
CA CYS A 214 -22.44 -11.69 -5.04
C CYS A 214 -23.72 -10.86 -4.85
N VAL A 215 -24.37 -10.98 -3.70
CA VAL A 215 -25.58 -10.19 -3.37
C VAL A 215 -25.23 -8.72 -3.21
N ILE A 216 -24.22 -8.40 -2.40
CA ILE A 216 -23.75 -7.02 -2.19
C ILE A 216 -23.35 -6.39 -3.52
N GLU A 217 -22.61 -7.11 -4.36
CA GLU A 217 -22.21 -6.62 -5.68
C GLU A 217 -23.41 -6.38 -6.59
N GLY A 218 -24.41 -7.26 -6.56
CA GLY A 218 -25.64 -7.12 -7.35
C GLY A 218 -26.53 -5.95 -6.93
N GLU A 219 -26.66 -5.68 -5.63
CA GLU A 219 -27.54 -4.63 -5.10
C GLU A 219 -26.85 -3.26 -5.02
N LEU A 220 -25.58 -3.21 -4.61
CA LEU A 220 -24.86 -1.96 -4.37
C LEU A 220 -23.95 -1.55 -5.54
N GLY A 221 -23.50 -2.50 -6.36
CA GLY A 221 -22.65 -2.25 -7.52
C GLY A 221 -21.49 -1.30 -7.22
N ASN A 222 -21.37 -0.23 -8.02
CA ASN A 222 -20.28 0.75 -7.92
C ASN A 222 -20.45 1.77 -6.77
N SER A 223 -21.52 1.69 -5.96
CA SER A 223 -21.69 2.58 -4.81
C SER A 223 -20.73 2.25 -3.66
N VAL A 224 -20.15 1.04 -3.70
CA VAL A 224 -19.12 0.58 -2.76
C VAL A 224 -17.98 -0.12 -3.52
N LYS A 225 -16.83 -0.27 -2.86
CA LYS A 225 -15.79 -1.22 -3.32
C LYS A 225 -15.72 -2.35 -2.32
N MET A 226 -15.77 -3.58 -2.84
CA MET A 226 -15.65 -4.80 -2.05
C MET A 226 -14.31 -5.49 -2.34
N LEU A 227 -13.60 -5.87 -1.28
CA LEU A 227 -12.38 -6.66 -1.35
C LEU A 227 -12.59 -7.94 -0.55
N ALA A 228 -12.26 -9.09 -1.14
CA ALA A 228 -12.44 -10.39 -0.50
C ALA A 228 -11.09 -11.01 -0.16
N THR A 229 -10.89 -11.30 1.11
CA THR A 229 -9.77 -12.12 1.58
C THR A 229 -10.29 -13.51 1.95
N MET A 230 -9.78 -14.56 1.31
CA MET A 230 -10.29 -15.93 1.43
C MET A 230 -9.17 -16.88 1.83
N TYR A 231 -9.39 -17.68 2.87
CA TYR A 231 -8.49 -18.71 3.35
C TYR A 231 -9.19 -20.07 3.36
N PRO A 232 -9.22 -20.78 2.20
CA PRO A 232 -10.01 -21.99 2.03
C PRO A 232 -9.65 -23.12 3.00
N LYS A 233 -8.36 -23.25 3.38
CA LYS A 233 -7.90 -24.30 4.30
C LYS A 233 -8.44 -24.11 5.72
N GLN A 234 -8.75 -22.88 6.11
CA GLN A 234 -9.26 -22.52 7.43
C GLN A 234 -10.77 -22.27 7.42
N ASP A 235 -11.42 -22.45 6.27
CA ASP A 235 -12.79 -22.02 5.97
C ASP A 235 -13.11 -20.65 6.57
N PHE A 236 -12.25 -19.68 6.26
CA PHE A 236 -12.36 -18.33 6.78
C PHE A 236 -12.29 -17.33 5.63
N ALA A 237 -13.21 -16.38 5.64
CA ALA A 237 -13.24 -15.28 4.69
C ALA A 237 -13.60 -13.98 5.38
N LEU A 238 -13.11 -12.88 4.81
CA LEU A 238 -13.43 -11.51 5.16
C LEU A 238 -13.80 -10.77 3.87
N LEU A 239 -14.96 -10.13 3.86
CA LEU A 239 -15.36 -9.17 2.83
C LEU A 239 -15.20 -7.79 3.44
N ASP A 240 -14.28 -6.99 2.92
CA ASP A 240 -14.13 -5.58 3.29
C ASP A 240 -14.92 -4.72 2.30
N ILE A 241 -15.83 -3.90 2.81
CA ILE A 241 -16.63 -2.94 2.04
C ILE A 241 -16.17 -1.54 2.42
N ILE A 242 -15.54 -0.86 1.46
CA ILE A 242 -14.90 0.44 1.61
C ILE A 242 -15.48 1.44 0.60
N HIS A 243 -15.11 2.71 0.78
CA HIS A 243 -15.43 3.76 -0.18
C HIS A 243 -14.95 3.39 -1.60
N PRO A 244 -15.73 3.61 -2.68
CA PRO A 244 -15.37 3.22 -4.05
C PRO A 244 -14.01 3.73 -4.55
N ALA A 245 -13.62 4.93 -4.14
CA ALA A 245 -12.34 5.52 -4.50
C ALA A 245 -11.15 4.97 -3.69
N ALA A 246 -11.39 4.33 -2.54
CA ALA A 246 -10.30 3.86 -1.67
C ALA A 246 -9.49 2.77 -2.36
N SER A 247 -8.17 2.90 -2.31
CA SER A 247 -7.22 1.89 -2.76
C SER A 247 -5.88 2.10 -2.07
N LYS A 248 -5.05 1.07 -1.99
CA LYS A 248 -3.67 1.22 -1.51
C LYS A 248 -2.91 2.26 -2.32
N GLY A 249 -3.16 2.36 -3.63
CA GLY A 249 -2.56 3.37 -4.49
C GLY A 249 -2.96 4.80 -4.13
N GLU A 250 -4.24 5.04 -3.85
CA GLU A 250 -4.71 6.36 -3.40
C GLU A 250 -4.09 6.74 -2.04
N GLY A 251 -4.03 5.79 -1.11
CA GLY A 251 -3.38 6.02 0.17
C GLY A 251 -1.87 6.33 0.05
N VAL A 252 -1.16 5.63 -0.84
CA VAL A 252 0.26 5.95 -1.16
C VAL A 252 0.37 7.32 -1.80
N ALA A 253 -0.55 7.70 -2.69
CA ALA A 253 -0.57 9.03 -3.29
C ALA A 253 -0.83 10.15 -2.26
N ALA A 254 -1.71 9.91 -1.28
CA ALA A 254 -1.95 10.83 -0.18
C ALA A 254 -0.71 11.00 0.71
N ALA A 255 -0.05 9.90 1.09
CA ALA A 255 1.19 9.94 1.86
C ALA A 255 2.33 10.63 1.10
N ALA A 256 2.46 10.38 -0.20
CA ALA A 256 3.47 11.04 -1.04
C ALA A 256 3.23 12.56 -1.14
N ARG A 257 1.96 12.98 -1.30
CA ARG A 257 1.58 14.41 -1.28
C ARG A 257 1.92 15.08 0.06
N GLU A 258 1.58 14.44 1.17
CA GLU A 258 1.91 14.92 2.52
C GLU A 258 3.41 15.15 2.70
N LEU A 259 4.22 14.23 2.18
CA LEU A 259 5.69 14.26 2.29
C LEU A 259 6.37 15.09 1.19
N ASN A 260 5.62 15.68 0.24
CA ASN A 260 6.14 16.35 -0.96
C ASN A 260 7.13 15.47 -1.75
N ILE A 261 6.71 14.24 -2.04
CA ILE A 261 7.47 13.24 -2.80
C ILE A 261 6.72 12.95 -4.10
N GLU A 262 7.42 13.02 -5.23
CA GLU A 262 6.82 12.72 -6.53
C GLU A 262 6.67 11.21 -6.74
N ARG A 263 5.67 10.79 -7.53
CA ARG A 263 5.40 9.35 -7.73
C ARG A 263 6.63 8.59 -8.26
N GLU A 264 7.47 9.24 -9.06
CA GLU A 264 8.71 8.67 -9.62
C GLU A 264 9.76 8.32 -8.56
N GLU A 265 9.70 8.97 -7.39
CA GLU A 265 10.57 8.77 -6.24
C GLU A 265 9.99 7.73 -5.24
N VAL A 266 8.83 7.14 -5.56
CA VAL A 266 8.18 6.11 -4.75
C VAL A 266 8.58 4.72 -5.23
N MET A 267 8.99 3.89 -4.28
CA MET A 267 9.11 2.44 -4.43
C MET A 267 7.97 1.76 -3.70
N ALA A 268 7.24 0.85 -4.35
CA ALA A 268 6.21 0.03 -3.72
C ALA A 268 6.57 -1.47 -3.78
N ILE A 269 6.33 -2.19 -2.69
CA ILE A 269 6.50 -3.65 -2.60
C ILE A 269 5.18 -4.30 -2.16
N GLY A 270 4.70 -5.28 -2.92
CA GLY A 270 3.45 -6.00 -2.64
C GLY A 270 3.40 -7.39 -3.28
N ASP A 271 2.36 -8.16 -2.95
CA ASP A 271 2.20 -9.55 -3.38
C ASP A 271 0.80 -9.91 -3.90
N ASN A 272 -0.22 -9.12 -3.62
CA ASN A 272 -1.61 -9.49 -3.89
C ASN A 272 -2.34 -8.48 -4.80
N LEU A 273 -3.56 -8.81 -5.25
CA LEU A 273 -4.32 -7.99 -6.20
C LEU A 273 -4.70 -6.62 -5.66
N ASN A 274 -4.91 -6.47 -4.35
CA ASN A 274 -5.15 -5.17 -3.72
C ASN A 274 -3.89 -4.27 -3.67
N ASP A 275 -2.72 -4.79 -4.06
CA ASP A 275 -1.49 -4.01 -4.23
C ASP A 275 -1.34 -3.43 -5.64
N LEU A 276 -2.16 -3.89 -6.61
CA LEU A 276 -2.04 -3.52 -8.02
C LEU A 276 -2.01 -2.00 -8.22
N GLU A 277 -2.91 -1.26 -7.57
CA GLU A 277 -3.00 0.19 -7.69
C GLU A 277 -1.77 0.90 -7.11
N MET A 278 -1.22 0.45 -5.97
CA MET A 278 0.01 1.06 -5.43
C MET A 278 1.23 0.71 -6.27
N LEU A 279 1.29 -0.51 -6.80
CA LEU A 279 2.35 -0.96 -7.69
C LEU A 279 2.30 -0.19 -9.03
N ARG A 280 1.11 0.19 -9.54
CA ARG A 280 0.98 1.05 -10.73
C ARG A 280 1.31 2.52 -10.44
N TYR A 281 0.96 2.98 -9.24
CA TYR A 281 1.22 4.36 -8.81
C TYR A 281 2.72 4.63 -8.65
N ALA A 282 3.48 3.70 -8.07
CA ALA A 282 4.90 3.88 -7.78
C ALA A 282 5.77 4.00 -9.04
N GLY A 283 6.85 4.78 -8.94
CA GLY A 283 7.88 4.90 -9.97
C GLY A 283 8.75 3.64 -10.10
N THR A 284 8.89 2.88 -9.02
CA THR A 284 9.55 1.57 -8.96
C THR A 284 8.66 0.59 -8.22
N SER A 285 8.31 -0.52 -8.86
CA SER A 285 7.38 -1.50 -8.29
C SER A 285 8.09 -2.84 -8.13
N VAL A 286 7.96 -3.48 -6.96
CA VAL A 286 8.57 -4.78 -6.69
C VAL A 286 7.49 -5.77 -6.26
N ILE A 287 7.44 -6.88 -6.98
CA ILE A 287 6.49 -7.97 -6.74
C ILE A 287 7.21 -9.07 -5.96
N MET A 288 6.62 -9.52 -4.86
CA MET A 288 7.17 -10.62 -4.04
C MET A 288 7.20 -11.95 -4.80
N GLY A 289 8.12 -12.85 -4.44
CA GLY A 289 8.25 -14.16 -5.08
C GLY A 289 7.04 -15.08 -4.87
N ASN A 290 6.28 -14.85 -3.79
CA ASN A 290 5.05 -15.56 -3.42
C ASN A 290 3.77 -14.87 -3.93
N SER A 291 3.89 -13.88 -4.82
CA SER A 291 2.76 -13.08 -5.28
C SER A 291 1.68 -13.88 -6.01
N GLU A 292 0.45 -13.37 -5.98
CA GLU A 292 -0.67 -13.86 -6.78
C GLU A 292 -0.26 -13.95 -8.28
N PRO A 293 -0.43 -15.10 -8.95
CA PRO A 293 0.12 -15.31 -10.30
C PRO A 293 -0.35 -14.27 -11.33
N THR A 294 -1.59 -13.82 -11.21
CA THR A 294 -2.20 -12.85 -12.13
C THR A 294 -1.68 -11.42 -11.93
N LEU A 295 -1.11 -11.09 -10.77
CA LEU A 295 -0.61 -9.75 -10.46
C LEU A 295 0.50 -9.33 -11.43
N ARG A 296 1.42 -10.24 -11.74
CA ARG A 296 2.51 -10.00 -12.70
C ARG A 296 1.97 -9.71 -14.09
N ASP A 297 0.94 -10.43 -14.52
CA ASP A 297 0.32 -10.24 -15.82
C ASP A 297 -0.35 -8.87 -15.94
N LEU A 298 -1.01 -8.42 -14.87
CA LEU A 298 -1.67 -7.11 -14.79
C LEU A 298 -0.70 -5.92 -14.73
N LEU A 299 0.57 -6.17 -14.41
CA LEU A 299 1.64 -5.15 -14.35
C LEU A 299 2.57 -5.17 -15.57
N ARG A 300 2.32 -6.02 -16.58
CA ARG A 300 3.20 -6.11 -17.78
C ARG A 300 3.34 -4.80 -18.55
N ASP A 301 2.32 -3.95 -18.49
CA ASP A 301 2.29 -2.61 -19.09
C ASP A 301 2.94 -1.53 -18.20
N ALA A 302 3.14 -1.81 -16.91
CA ALA A 302 3.90 -0.95 -16.02
C ALA A 302 5.38 -0.99 -16.40
N ALA A 303 5.94 0.16 -16.80
CA ALA A 303 7.26 0.24 -17.38
C ALA A 303 8.44 -0.16 -16.44
N ARG A 304 8.19 -0.37 -15.15
CA ARG A 304 9.23 -0.51 -14.10
C ARG A 304 8.82 -1.46 -12.97
N PHE A 305 8.33 -2.65 -13.29
CA PHE A 305 8.14 -3.70 -12.28
C PHE A 305 9.35 -4.65 -12.21
N HIS A 306 9.67 -5.07 -10.99
CA HIS A 306 10.73 -6.02 -10.64
C HIS A 306 10.15 -7.14 -9.80
N THR A 307 10.93 -8.20 -9.60
CA THR A 307 10.57 -9.32 -8.73
C THR A 307 11.65 -9.55 -7.70
N THR A 308 11.27 -9.85 -6.46
CA THR A 308 12.19 -10.24 -5.38
C THR A 308 11.90 -11.67 -4.90
N ALA A 309 12.61 -12.13 -3.87
CA ALA A 309 12.36 -13.42 -3.23
C ALA A 309 11.01 -13.44 -2.49
N THR A 310 10.65 -14.59 -1.92
CA THR A 310 9.41 -14.71 -1.12
C THR A 310 9.53 -13.96 0.21
N ASN A 311 8.39 -13.73 0.87
CA ASN A 311 8.35 -13.16 2.22
C ASN A 311 9.05 -14.05 3.26
N ASP A 312 9.04 -15.37 3.08
CA ASP A 312 9.78 -16.33 3.92
C ASP A 312 11.31 -16.31 3.66
N GLU A 313 11.76 -15.63 2.61
CA GLU A 313 13.17 -15.55 2.17
C GLU A 313 13.72 -14.11 2.24
N ASP A 314 13.12 -13.24 3.06
CA ASP A 314 13.51 -11.84 3.23
C ASP A 314 13.45 -11.01 1.93
N GLY A 315 12.46 -11.26 1.07
CA GLY A 315 12.30 -10.55 -0.21
C GLY A 315 12.27 -9.02 -0.09
N VAL A 316 11.71 -8.48 0.99
CA VAL A 316 11.73 -7.04 1.27
C VAL A 316 13.16 -6.52 1.50
N ALA A 317 13.95 -7.19 2.34
CA ALA A 317 15.34 -6.80 2.55
C ALA A 317 16.15 -6.84 1.25
N MET A 318 15.99 -7.89 0.44
CA MET A 318 16.66 -8.02 -0.84
C MET A 318 16.32 -6.88 -1.79
N ALA A 319 15.05 -6.48 -1.86
CA ALA A 319 14.61 -5.36 -2.68
C ALA A 319 15.20 -4.03 -2.18
N ILE A 320 15.17 -3.78 -0.86
CA ILE A 320 15.78 -2.59 -0.27
C ILE A 320 17.28 -2.54 -0.57
N GLU A 321 17.98 -3.66 -0.38
CA GLU A 321 19.42 -3.79 -0.67
C GLU A 321 19.73 -3.46 -2.14
N GLU A 322 18.89 -3.92 -3.08
CA GLU A 322 19.07 -3.70 -4.51
C GLU A 322 18.77 -2.27 -4.95
N PHE A 323 17.63 -1.71 -4.54
CA PHE A 323 17.11 -0.45 -5.09
C PHE A 323 17.42 0.78 -4.26
N ILE A 324 17.71 0.62 -2.96
CA ILE A 324 17.94 1.75 -2.03
C ILE A 324 19.39 1.75 -1.52
N LEU A 325 19.94 0.59 -1.14
CA LEU A 325 21.25 0.54 -0.47
C LEU A 325 22.43 0.36 -1.43
N ARG A 326 22.18 -0.16 -2.64
CA ARG A 326 23.21 -0.41 -3.64
C ARG A 326 23.86 0.90 -4.06
N LYS A 327 25.17 1.01 -3.81
CA LYS A 327 25.97 2.16 -4.27
C LYS A 327 25.93 2.23 -5.79
N SER A 328 25.64 3.41 -6.31
CA SER A 328 25.82 3.68 -7.74
C SER A 328 27.31 3.60 -8.09
N PRO A 329 27.69 3.11 -9.29
CA PRO A 329 29.08 3.17 -9.73
C PRO A 329 29.49 4.66 -9.87
N GLY A 330 30.11 5.20 -8.83
CA GLY A 330 30.42 6.63 -8.68
C GLY A 330 30.60 7.08 -7.23
N ASP A 331 30.06 6.35 -6.25
CA ASP A 331 30.17 6.60 -4.80
C ASP A 331 31.54 6.20 -4.20
N PHE A 332 32.63 6.51 -4.91
CA PHE A 332 33.96 6.53 -4.32
C PHE A 332 34.14 7.88 -3.64
N GLY A 333 33.80 7.92 -2.35
CA GLY A 333 34.18 9.04 -1.49
C GLY A 333 35.68 9.25 -1.54
N PHE A 334 36.08 10.47 -1.90
CA PHE A 334 37.41 11.01 -1.64
C PHE A 334 37.57 11.34 -0.15
#